data_AF-A0A9P0VRQ3-F1
#
_entry.id   AF-A0A9P0VRQ3-F1
#
_cell.length_a   1.000
_cell.length_b   1.000
_cell.length_c   1.000
_cell.angle_alpha   90.00
_cell.angle_beta   90.00
_cell.angle_gamma   90.00
#
_symmetry.space_group_name_H-M   'P 1'
#
loop_
_entity.id
_entity.type
_entity.pdbx_description
1 polymer ?
#
loop_
_entity_poly.entity_id
_entity_poly.type
_entity_poly.pdbx_seq_one_letter_code
_entity_poly.pdbx_strand_id
1 'polypeptide(L)'
;KSNRDFQLPLPTEPVEHLIEDEYNYDQADEQQIANRNIPLLNQEQRLIFNDILLALNENERVPHRLFFINGIGGAGKTFLLNTLLAYLLGNNHRYIAMCYTGIAASLLKNGQTIHSSYVTGSISRKFNVEDSQSEYDC
;
A
#
# COMPACT_ATOMS: atom_id res chain seq x y z
N LYS A 1 -8.22 20.91 8.13
CA LYS A 1 -6.87 21.51 8.19
C LYS A 1 -6.14 21.13 6.91
N SER A 2 -5.67 22.11 6.14
CA SER A 2 -5.05 21.96 4.81
C SER A 2 -3.52 21.97 4.92
N ASN A 3 -2.80 21.51 3.89
CA ASN A 3 -1.32 21.56 3.82
C ASN A 3 -0.76 22.98 4.06
N ARG A 4 -1.55 24.02 3.75
CA ARG A 4 -1.19 25.43 4.02
C ARG A 4 -1.11 25.75 5.52
N ASP A 5 -1.87 25.04 6.36
CA ASP A 5 -1.86 25.22 7.81
C ASP A 5 -0.57 24.69 8.46
N PHE A 6 0.16 23.81 7.75
CA PHE A 6 1.36 23.13 8.23
C PHE A 6 2.66 23.60 7.56
N GLN A 7 2.60 24.64 6.70
CA GLN A 7 3.76 25.16 5.95
C GLN A 7 4.54 24.10 5.16
N LEU A 8 3.87 23.03 4.74
CA LEU A 8 4.51 21.99 3.95
C LEU A 8 4.70 22.48 2.50
N PRO A 9 5.88 22.23 1.89
CA PRO A 9 6.12 22.61 0.51
C PRO A 9 5.06 21.95 -0.38
N LEU A 10 4.45 22.75 -1.25
CA LEU A 10 3.51 22.21 -2.21
C LEU A 10 4.27 21.31 -3.19
N PRO A 11 3.72 20.13 -3.51
CA PRO A 11 4.35 19.23 -4.44
C PRO A 11 4.53 19.89 -5.82
N THR A 12 5.80 20.02 -6.26
CA THR A 12 6.17 20.68 -7.53
C THR A 12 6.19 19.75 -8.74
N GLU A 13 6.29 18.44 -8.54
CA GLU A 13 6.46 17.45 -9.63
C GLU A 13 5.21 16.55 -9.84
N PRO A 14 4.95 16.10 -11.09
CA PRO A 14 3.86 15.19 -11.44
C PRO A 14 3.93 13.84 -10.70
N VAL A 15 2.76 13.28 -10.40
CA VAL A 15 2.56 12.08 -9.55
C VAL A 15 3.26 10.83 -10.12
N GLU A 16 3.27 10.68 -11.44
CA GLU A 16 3.87 9.55 -12.14
C GLU A 16 5.38 9.41 -11.87
N HIS A 17 6.13 10.51 -11.93
CA HIS A 17 7.60 10.48 -11.85
C HIS A 17 8.14 10.13 -10.46
N LEU A 18 7.41 10.45 -9.39
CA LEU A 18 7.84 10.16 -8.01
C LEU A 18 7.55 8.71 -7.59
N ILE A 19 6.52 8.12 -8.18
CA ILE A 19 6.25 6.68 -8.10
C ILE A 19 7.38 5.95 -8.83
N GLU A 20 7.73 6.38 -10.05
CA GLU A 20 8.78 5.75 -10.86
C GLU A 20 10.13 5.64 -10.15
N ASP A 21 10.59 6.70 -9.47
CA ASP A 21 11.85 6.67 -8.70
C ASP A 21 11.80 5.73 -7.49
N GLU A 22 10.63 5.53 -6.88
CA GLU A 22 10.44 4.66 -5.72
C GLU A 22 10.30 3.18 -6.09
N TYR A 23 9.95 2.84 -7.35
CA TYR A 23 9.85 1.46 -7.84
C TYR A 23 10.98 1.03 -8.78
N ASN A 24 12.20 1.53 -8.59
CA ASN A 24 13.38 0.99 -9.26
C ASN A 24 13.77 -0.39 -8.67
N TYR A 25 12.86 -1.36 -8.74
CA TYR A 25 13.08 -2.75 -8.35
C TYR A 25 13.33 -3.62 -9.56
N ASP A 26 14.19 -4.62 -9.38
CA ASP A 26 14.24 -5.73 -10.31
C ASP A 26 12.95 -6.56 -10.12
N GLN A 27 12.05 -6.44 -11.10
CA GLN A 27 10.81 -7.19 -11.16
C GLN A 27 11.05 -8.71 -11.00
N ALA A 28 12.14 -9.22 -11.55
CA ALA A 28 12.48 -10.64 -11.49
C ALA A 28 12.84 -11.06 -10.05
N ASP A 29 13.60 -10.22 -9.33
CA ASP A 29 13.94 -10.46 -7.92
C ASP A 29 12.69 -10.47 -7.05
N GLU A 30 11.79 -9.51 -7.24
CA GLU A 30 10.54 -9.43 -6.50
C GLU A 30 9.63 -10.64 -6.76
N GLN A 31 9.55 -11.08 -8.01
CA GLN A 31 8.83 -12.30 -8.37
C GLN A 31 9.47 -13.54 -7.74
N GLN A 32 10.79 -13.63 -7.66
CA GLN A 32 11.48 -14.73 -6.96
C GLN A 32 11.19 -14.73 -5.45
N ILE A 33 11.22 -13.54 -4.82
CA ILE A 33 10.88 -13.39 -3.40
C ILE A 33 9.43 -13.85 -3.15
N ALA A 34 8.49 -13.43 -4.00
CA ALA A 34 7.09 -13.85 -3.91
C ALA A 34 6.97 -15.38 -4.06
N ASN A 35 7.59 -15.96 -5.09
CA ASN A 35 7.57 -17.40 -5.34
C ASN A 35 8.16 -18.22 -4.19
N ARG A 36 9.17 -17.69 -3.49
CA ARG A 36 9.76 -18.32 -2.31
C ARG A 36 8.84 -18.21 -1.08
N ASN A 37 8.16 -17.10 -0.90
CA ASN A 37 7.41 -16.81 0.32
C ASN A 37 5.98 -17.34 0.30
N ILE A 38 5.30 -17.33 -0.85
CA ILE A 38 3.91 -17.79 -0.98
C ILE A 38 3.72 -19.24 -0.46
N PRO A 39 4.61 -20.20 -0.75
CA PRO A 39 4.50 -21.56 -0.20
C PRO A 39 4.67 -21.64 1.33
N LEU A 40 5.28 -20.63 1.95
CA LEU A 40 5.54 -20.57 3.40
C LEU A 40 4.38 -19.95 4.19
N LEU A 41 3.37 -19.41 3.50
CA LEU A 41 2.17 -18.88 4.15
C LEU A 41 1.42 -20.03 4.84
N ASN A 42 1.00 -19.79 6.08
CA ASN A 42 0.09 -20.71 6.74
C ASN A 42 -1.31 -20.66 6.09
N GLN A 43 -2.20 -21.58 6.50
CA GLN A 43 -3.52 -21.71 5.87
C GLN A 43 -4.34 -20.41 5.92
N GLU A 44 -4.39 -19.72 7.07
CA GLU A 44 -5.15 -18.47 7.23
C GLU A 44 -4.55 -17.33 6.40
N GLN A 45 -3.23 -17.17 6.43
CA GLN A 45 -2.52 -16.17 5.64
C GLN A 45 -2.73 -16.39 4.15
N ARG A 46 -2.74 -17.64 3.70
CA ARG A 46 -2.97 -18.01 2.30
C ARG A 46 -4.40 -17.70 1.85
N LEU A 47 -5.39 -17.89 2.72
CA LEU A 47 -6.77 -17.47 2.44
C LEU A 47 -6.85 -15.96 2.22
N ILE A 48 -6.30 -15.17 3.16
CA ILE A 48 -6.26 -13.71 3.06
C ILE A 48 -5.53 -13.26 1.78
N PHE A 49 -4.39 -13.87 1.48
CA PHE A 49 -3.62 -13.56 0.28
C PHE A 49 -4.46 -13.78 -0.99
N ASN A 50 -5.14 -14.93 -1.10
CA ASN A 50 -5.98 -15.25 -2.25
C ASN A 50 -7.18 -14.30 -2.37
N ASP A 51 -7.84 -13.95 -1.26
CA ASP A 51 -8.98 -13.02 -1.27
C ASP A 51 -8.58 -11.65 -1.81
N ILE A 52 -7.40 -11.16 -1.41
CA ILE A 52 -6.86 -9.90 -1.93
C ILE A 52 -6.53 -10.04 -3.42
N LEU A 53 -5.92 -11.15 -3.86
CA LEU A 53 -5.63 -11.37 -5.28
C LEU A 53 -6.89 -11.45 -6.15
N LEU A 54 -7.97 -12.05 -5.66
CA LEU A 54 -9.25 -12.07 -6.36
C LEU A 54 -9.78 -10.65 -6.53
N ALA A 55 -9.77 -9.84 -5.46
CA ALA A 55 -10.22 -8.45 -5.52
C ALA A 55 -9.35 -7.55 -6.42
N LEU A 56 -8.06 -7.87 -6.60
CA LEU A 56 -7.17 -7.17 -7.52
C LEU A 56 -7.44 -7.50 -8.99
N ASN A 57 -7.76 -8.76 -9.30
CA ASN A 57 -7.93 -9.24 -10.67
C ASN A 57 -9.37 -9.07 -11.21
N GLU A 58 -10.37 -8.97 -10.35
CA GLU A 58 -11.76 -8.79 -10.76
C GLU A 58 -12.14 -7.30 -10.95
N ASN A 59 -12.51 -6.93 -12.18
CA ASN A 59 -13.01 -5.59 -12.52
C ASN A 59 -14.38 -5.31 -11.86
N GLU A 60 -14.47 -4.14 -11.19
CA GLU A 60 -15.65 -3.36 -10.71
C GLU A 60 -16.83 -4.07 -10.01
N ARG A 61 -16.95 -5.40 -10.07
CA ARG A 61 -18.11 -6.18 -9.59
C ARG A 61 -17.98 -6.65 -8.14
N VAL A 62 -16.83 -6.43 -7.50
CA VAL A 62 -16.65 -6.72 -6.08
C VAL A 62 -16.96 -5.44 -5.27
N PRO A 63 -18.02 -5.42 -4.44
CA PRO A 63 -18.44 -4.22 -3.72
C PRO A 63 -17.46 -3.75 -2.64
N HIS A 64 -16.47 -4.58 -2.26
CA HIS A 64 -15.55 -4.28 -1.16
C HIS A 64 -14.10 -4.60 -1.54
N ARG A 65 -13.28 -3.55 -1.69
CA ARG A 65 -11.83 -3.62 -1.91
C ARG A 65 -11.01 -3.16 -0.69
N LEU A 66 -11.68 -3.00 0.45
CA LEU A 66 -11.08 -2.63 1.72
C LEU A 66 -10.98 -3.86 2.62
N PHE A 67 -9.77 -4.18 3.05
CA PHE A 67 -9.48 -5.35 3.88
C PHE A 67 -8.86 -4.92 5.20
N PHE A 68 -9.27 -5.56 6.29
CA PHE A 68 -8.65 -5.43 7.60
C PHE A 68 -8.02 -6.77 7.98
N ILE A 69 -6.70 -6.79 8.15
CA ILE A 69 -5.96 -7.98 8.57
C ILE A 69 -5.74 -7.88 10.07
N ASN A 70 -6.52 -8.65 10.84
CA ASN A 70 -6.33 -8.77 12.28
C ASN A 70 -5.67 -10.11 12.63
N GLY A 71 -4.89 -10.11 13.70
CA GLY A 71 -4.28 -11.34 14.20
C GLY A 71 -3.52 -11.08 15.49
N ILE A 72 -3.34 -12.11 16.30
CA ILE A 72 -2.56 -12.04 17.53
C ILE A 72 -1.09 -11.66 17.26
N GLY A 73 -0.38 -11.22 18.30
CA GLY A 73 1.07 -11.01 18.22
C GLY A 73 1.77 -12.28 17.75
N GLY A 74 2.74 -12.15 16.84
CA GLY A 74 3.47 -13.30 16.30
C GLY A 74 2.77 -14.07 15.17
N ALA A 75 1.53 -13.73 14.77
CA ALA A 75 0.80 -14.39 13.68
C ALA A 75 1.38 -14.15 12.26
N GLY A 76 2.56 -13.53 12.13
CA GLY A 76 3.22 -13.32 10.84
C GLY A 76 2.56 -12.31 9.91
N LYS A 77 1.76 -11.35 10.43
CA LYS A 77 1.11 -10.30 9.60
C LYS A 77 2.10 -9.54 8.71
N THR A 78 3.25 -9.17 9.27
CA THR A 78 4.34 -8.52 8.52
C THR A 78 4.85 -9.40 7.38
N PHE A 79 5.00 -10.71 7.62
CA PHE A 79 5.43 -11.66 6.60
C PHE A 79 4.41 -11.78 5.47
N LEU A 80 3.12 -11.87 5.80
CA LEU A 80 2.02 -11.86 4.84
C LEU A 80 2.03 -10.57 3.99
N LEU A 81 2.09 -9.41 4.64
CA LEU A 81 2.11 -8.11 3.95
C LEU A 81 3.31 -8.00 3.02
N ASN A 82 4.53 -8.31 3.47
CA ASN A 82 5.72 -8.26 2.62
C ASN A 82 5.67 -9.25 1.46
N THR A 83 5.05 -10.41 1.64
CA THR A 83 4.83 -11.38 0.56
C THR A 83 3.87 -10.83 -0.49
N LEU A 84 2.79 -10.17 -0.06
CA LEU A 84 1.86 -9.48 -0.95
C LEU A 84 2.55 -8.34 -1.72
N LEU A 85 3.32 -7.50 -1.03
CA LEU A 85 4.04 -6.39 -1.68
C LEU A 85 5.05 -6.89 -2.72
N ALA A 86 5.80 -7.95 -2.43
CA ALA A 86 6.71 -8.57 -3.40
C ALA A 86 5.97 -9.14 -4.61
N TYR A 87 4.81 -9.80 -4.38
CA TYR A 87 3.97 -10.29 -5.47
C TYR A 87 3.47 -9.14 -6.36
N LEU A 88 3.03 -8.03 -5.77
CA LEU A 88 2.57 -6.86 -6.53
C LEU A 88 3.67 -6.32 -7.44
N LEU A 89 4.88 -6.13 -6.92
CA LEU A 89 6.02 -5.65 -7.73
C LEU A 89 6.42 -6.65 -8.82
N GLY A 90 6.50 -7.94 -8.49
CA GLY A 90 6.80 -8.98 -9.46
C GLY A 90 5.80 -9.04 -10.62
N ASN A 91 4.57 -8.58 -10.41
CA ASN A 91 3.50 -8.50 -11.41
C ASN A 91 3.26 -7.07 -11.96
N ASN A 92 4.21 -6.15 -11.78
CA ASN A 92 4.13 -4.76 -12.26
C ASN A 92 2.95 -3.95 -11.70
N HIS A 93 2.45 -4.29 -10.52
CA HIS A 93 1.49 -3.48 -9.78
C HIS A 93 2.19 -2.43 -8.90
N ARG A 94 1.65 -1.21 -8.90
CA ARG A 94 2.11 -0.10 -8.02
C ARG A 94 1.32 -0.13 -6.69
N TYR A 95 1.99 0.07 -5.55
CA TYR A 95 1.36 0.05 -4.21
C TYR A 95 1.92 1.08 -3.24
N ILE A 96 1.12 1.67 -2.36
CA ILE A 96 1.65 2.55 -1.30
C ILE A 96 1.55 1.83 0.05
N ALA A 97 2.69 1.55 0.69
CA ALA A 97 2.75 0.94 2.01
C ALA A 97 3.01 2.00 3.09
N MET A 98 2.04 2.17 4.00
CA MET A 98 2.10 3.20 5.03
C MET A 98 1.89 2.61 6.42
N CYS A 99 2.53 3.22 7.40
CA CYS A 99 2.45 2.86 8.82
C CYS A 99 2.38 4.10 9.70
N TYR A 100 1.79 3.98 10.90
CA TYR A 100 1.76 5.08 11.87
C TYR A 100 3.10 5.30 12.57
N THR A 101 3.89 4.24 12.77
CA THR A 101 5.18 4.30 13.47
C THR A 101 6.34 4.00 12.52
N GLY A 102 7.50 4.61 12.78
CA GLY A 102 8.71 4.35 11.99
C GLY A 102 9.20 2.90 12.10
N ILE A 103 9.02 2.26 13.25
CA ILE A 103 9.37 0.85 13.43
C ILE A 103 8.51 -0.05 12.54
N ALA A 104 7.19 0.18 12.51
CA ALA A 104 6.30 -0.59 11.64
C ALA A 104 6.58 -0.32 10.15
N ALA A 105 6.85 0.94 9.79
CA ALA A 105 7.25 1.31 8.43
C ALA A 105 8.51 0.54 8.00
N SER A 106 9.55 0.51 8.84
CA SER A 106 10.80 -0.20 8.56
C SER A 106 10.64 -1.72 8.40
N LEU A 107 9.55 -2.30 8.92
CA LEU A 107 9.27 -3.73 8.79
C LEU A 107 8.55 -4.09 7.48
N LEU A 108 7.94 -3.11 6.82
CA LEU A 108 7.32 -3.29 5.52
C LEU A 108 8.30 -2.93 4.41
N LYS A 109 8.28 -3.68 3.31
CA LYS A 109 8.99 -3.30 2.09
C LYS A 109 8.45 -1.95 1.63
N ASN A 110 9.35 -0.97 1.50
CA ASN A 110 9.04 0.44 1.19
C ASN A 110 7.99 1.04 2.12
N GLY A 111 7.91 0.53 3.34
CA GLY A 111 7.02 1.10 4.32
C GLY A 111 7.50 2.50 4.68
N GLN A 112 6.60 3.45 4.55
CA GLN A 112 6.81 4.82 5.00
C GLN A 112 5.89 5.14 6.16
N THR A 113 6.26 6.14 6.96
CA THR A 113 5.30 6.67 7.93
C THR A 113 4.23 7.49 7.20
N ILE A 114 2.99 7.49 7.67
CA ILE A 114 1.92 8.33 7.10
C ILE A 114 2.36 9.79 7.04
N HIS A 115 3.07 10.26 8.07
CA HIS A 115 3.63 11.61 8.10
C HIS A 115 4.64 11.85 6.98
N SER A 116 5.63 10.96 6.81
CA SER A 116 6.60 11.09 5.72
C SER A 116 5.93 11.03 4.34
N SER A 117 4.97 10.12 4.14
CA SER A 117 4.23 9.99 2.87
C SER A 117 3.34 11.18 2.54
N TYR A 118 2.85 11.90 3.55
CA TYR A 118 2.16 13.19 3.35
C TYR A 118 3.14 14.27 2.90
N VAL A 119 4.31 14.34 3.54
CA VAL A 119 5.35 15.35 3.26
C VAL A 119 6.00 15.14 1.89
N THR A 120 6.31 13.89 1.50
CA THR A 120 6.78 13.57 0.15
C THR A 120 5.68 13.67 -0.89
N GLY A 121 4.42 13.90 -0.49
CA GLY A 121 3.26 14.10 -1.34
C GLY A 121 2.68 12.83 -1.95
N SER A 122 3.12 11.63 -1.53
CA SER A 122 2.58 10.35 -1.99
C SER A 122 1.08 10.21 -1.70
N ILE A 123 0.58 10.86 -0.63
CA ILE A 123 -0.84 10.90 -0.26
C ILE A 123 -1.55 12.12 -0.85
N SER A 124 -1.01 13.33 -0.65
CA SER A 124 -1.68 14.58 -1.10
C SER A 124 -1.85 14.68 -2.61
N ARG A 125 -1.08 13.91 -3.40
CA ARG A 125 -1.16 13.92 -4.87
C ARG A 125 -2.09 12.88 -5.49
N LYS A 126 -2.56 11.86 -4.74
CA LYS A 126 -3.54 10.86 -5.22
C LYS A 126 -4.98 11.18 -4.81
N PHE A 127 -5.16 11.90 -3.71
CA PHE A 127 -6.47 12.38 -3.27
C PHE A 127 -6.65 13.84 -3.73
N ASN A 128 -6.90 14.07 -5.01
CA ASN A 128 -7.65 15.27 -5.39
C ASN A 128 -9.06 15.05 -4.85
N VAL A 129 -9.31 15.60 -3.66
CA VAL A 129 -10.62 15.58 -2.99
C VAL A 129 -11.55 16.50 -3.77
N GLU A 130 -12.17 15.98 -4.83
CA GLU A 130 -13.44 16.52 -5.32
C GLU A 130 -14.64 15.61 -5.03
N ASP A 131 -14.45 14.42 -4.45
CA ASP A 131 -15.55 13.60 -3.97
C ASP A 131 -15.67 13.64 -2.44
N SER A 132 -16.11 14.78 -1.91
CA SER A 132 -16.74 14.91 -0.57
C SER A 132 -17.34 16.32 -0.38
N GLN A 133 -18.18 16.78 -1.32
CA GLN A 133 -19.16 17.84 -1.03
C GLN A 133 -20.54 17.47 -1.54
N SER A 134 -21.13 16.48 -0.89
CA SER A 134 -22.58 16.30 -0.65
C SER A 134 -22.63 15.06 0.25
N GLU A 135 -23.09 15.07 1.49
CA GLU A 135 -24.34 15.62 1.97
C GLU A 135 -24.29 15.45 3.50
N TYR A 136 -24.05 16.54 4.23
CA TYR A 136 -24.45 16.68 5.62
C TYR A 136 -25.09 18.06 5.72
N ASP A 137 -26.29 18.17 5.18
CA ASP A 137 -27.24 19.22 5.51
C ASP A 137 -28.55 18.56 5.95
N CYS A 138 -29.00 18.99 7.14
CA CYS A 138 -30.16 18.61 7.95
C CYS A 138 -30.10 17.31 8.78
#